data_AF-A0A0F9PVT2-F1
#
_entry.id   AF-A0A0F9PVT2-F1
#
_cell.length_a   1.000
_cell.length_b   1.000
_cell.length_c   1.000
_cell.angle_alpha   90.00
_cell.angle_beta   90.00
_cell.angle_gamma   90.00
#
_symmetry.space_group_name_H-M   'P 1'
#
loop_
_entity.id
_entity.type
_entity.pdbx_description
1 polymer ?
#
loop_
_entity_poly.entity_id
_entity_poly.type
_entity_poly.pdbx_seq_one_letter_code
_entity_poly.pdbx_strand_id
1 'polypeptide(L)'
;MELDMFKIENYSLKRRMQIVAGLGIVFLVLALALFWYMEITGIKPSDQATILTIFTVVVAALLYLIATYIGNIGMARANILVAGIQNIKKGDLTQKVSISGKSDFSWMAFELDNARKNVANLVHTLVGGVTQLEAATQNMSTISKQTAEGVMTQQAETGQVATAMNEMAASVQEVARTAKGAADAAHNADVEAKAGKQVVIEAMGAIDSLANEVEKAAETLNNLETDIGNIGAIVDVIRGITEQTNL
;
A
#
# COMPACT_ATOMS: atom_id res chain seq x y z
N MET A 1 -21.02 28.56 58.13
CA MET A 1 -20.34 27.59 57.25
C MET A 1 -19.24 26.80 58.00
N GLU A 2 -19.38 26.56 59.31
CA GLU A 2 -18.32 25.96 60.15
C GLU A 2 -18.72 24.64 60.86
N LEU A 3 -19.98 24.20 60.75
CA LEU A 3 -20.46 22.98 61.44
C LEU A 3 -20.25 21.66 60.67
N ASP A 4 -19.86 21.70 59.39
CA ASP A 4 -19.60 20.49 58.59
C ASP A 4 -18.18 19.91 58.75
N MET A 5 -17.30 20.64 59.45
CA MET A 5 -15.89 20.28 59.60
C MET A 5 -15.64 19.17 60.64
N PHE A 6 -16.64 18.85 61.46
CA PHE A 6 -16.56 17.84 62.53
C PHE A 6 -17.37 16.55 62.25
N LYS A 7 -17.83 16.33 61.01
CA LYS A 7 -18.40 15.02 60.65
C LYS A 7 -17.30 13.96 60.69
N ILE A 8 -17.44 12.98 61.59
CA ILE A 8 -16.51 11.84 61.75
C ILE A 8 -16.22 11.14 60.41
N GLU A 9 -17.21 11.17 59.53
CA GLU A 9 -17.16 10.71 58.14
C GLU A 9 -16.07 11.34 57.25
N ASN A 10 -15.56 12.52 57.59
CA ASN A 10 -14.50 13.18 56.83
C ASN A 10 -13.10 12.83 57.34
N TYR A 11 -12.99 12.20 58.52
CA TYR A 11 -11.70 11.77 59.04
C TYR A 11 -11.21 10.49 58.37
N SER A 12 -9.88 10.39 58.27
CA SER A 12 -9.20 9.16 57.86
C SER A 12 -9.51 8.02 58.82
N LEU A 13 -9.45 6.78 58.33
CA LEU A 13 -9.73 5.59 59.15
C LEU A 13 -8.82 5.57 60.39
N LYS A 14 -7.54 5.92 60.19
CA LYS A 14 -6.55 6.06 61.27
C LYS A 14 -6.98 7.06 62.34
N ARG A 15 -7.43 8.26 61.93
CA ARG A 15 -7.85 9.30 62.88
C ARG A 15 -9.11 8.92 63.64
N ARG A 16 -10.04 8.17 63.02
CA ARG A 16 -11.22 7.62 63.73
C ARG A 16 -10.82 6.58 64.78
N MET A 17 -9.89 5.68 64.45
CA MET A 17 -9.38 4.70 65.42
C MET A 17 -8.65 5.38 66.58
N GLN A 18 -7.86 6.43 66.31
CA GLN A 18 -7.18 7.22 67.34
C GLN A 18 -8.16 7.92 68.28
N ILE A 19 -9.32 8.39 67.78
CA ILE A 19 -10.38 8.97 68.62
C ILE A 19 -10.94 7.91 69.58
N VAL A 20 -11.26 6.71 69.09
CA VAL A 20 -11.78 5.62 69.94
C VAL A 20 -10.74 5.19 70.99
N ALA A 21 -9.48 5.03 70.58
CA ALA A 21 -8.39 4.70 71.49
C ALA A 21 -8.17 5.80 72.54
N GLY A 22 -8.21 7.07 72.13
CA GLY A 22 -8.09 8.22 73.02
C GLY A 22 -9.22 8.30 74.06
N LEU A 23 -10.47 8.04 73.65
CA LEU A 23 -11.60 7.94 74.58
C LEU A 23 -11.37 6.82 75.60
N GLY A 24 -10.86 5.66 75.17
CA GLY A 24 -10.49 4.57 76.08
C GLY A 24 -9.47 4.99 77.14
N ILE A 25 -8.41 5.71 76.74
CA ILE A 25 -7.39 6.24 77.66
C ILE A 25 -8.01 7.22 78.66
N VAL A 26 -8.88 8.14 78.20
CA VAL A 26 -9.58 9.09 79.07
C VAL A 26 -10.43 8.36 80.11
N PHE A 27 -11.17 7.33 79.70
CA PHE A 27 -11.96 6.54 80.64
C PHE A 27 -11.11 5.75 81.64
N LEU A 28 -9.92 5.28 81.25
CA LEU A 28 -8.97 4.65 82.19
C LEU A 28 -8.50 5.65 83.25
N VAL A 29 -8.16 6.88 82.85
CA VAL A 29 -7.77 7.94 83.80
C VAL A 29 -8.93 8.28 84.73
N LEU A 30 -10.16 8.38 84.20
CA LEU A 30 -11.36 8.60 85.00
C LEU A 30 -11.63 7.44 85.98
N ALA A 31 -11.39 6.20 85.58
CA ALA A 31 -11.52 5.05 86.47
C ALA A 31 -10.52 5.12 87.64
N LEU A 32 -9.26 5.50 87.36
CA LEU A 32 -8.24 5.69 88.40
C LEU A 32 -8.58 6.86 89.32
N ALA A 33 -9.07 7.98 88.78
CA ALA A 33 -9.50 9.14 89.56
C ALA A 33 -10.71 8.81 90.44
N LEU A 34 -11.68 8.05 89.91
CA LEU A 34 -12.83 7.54 90.65
C LEU A 34 -12.38 6.65 91.80
N PHE A 35 -11.48 5.70 91.54
CA PHE A 35 -10.91 4.82 92.56
C PHE A 35 -10.25 5.64 93.69
N TRP A 36 -9.39 6.59 93.34
CA TRP A 36 -8.71 7.45 94.32
C TRP A 36 -9.69 8.32 95.14
N TYR A 37 -10.73 8.87 94.49
CA TYR A 37 -11.78 9.63 95.17
C TYR A 37 -12.58 8.78 96.17
N MET A 38 -12.88 7.53 95.82
CA MET A 38 -13.60 6.60 96.70
C MET A 38 -12.77 6.18 97.92
N GLU A 39 -11.44 6.14 97.78
CA GLU A 39 -10.52 5.85 98.87
C GLU A 39 -10.45 7.00 99.88
N ILE A 40 -10.38 8.25 99.41
CA ILE A 40 -10.39 9.46 100.27
C ILE A 40 -11.71 9.63 101.03
N THR A 41 -12.84 9.27 100.40
CA THR A 41 -14.17 9.42 101.00
C THR A 41 -14.54 8.29 101.98
N GLY A 42 -13.67 7.29 102.17
CA GLY A 42 -13.85 6.23 103.16
C GLY A 42 -14.95 5.22 102.81
N ILE A 43 -15.27 5.05 101.53
CA ILE A 43 -16.27 4.07 101.07
C ILE A 43 -15.76 2.65 101.34
N LYS A 44 -16.63 1.74 101.79
CA LYS A 44 -16.26 0.34 102.08
C LYS A 44 -15.68 -0.35 100.84
N PRO A 45 -14.65 -1.20 100.99
CA PRO A 45 -14.03 -1.90 99.84
C PRO A 45 -15.00 -2.74 98.98
N SER A 46 -16.07 -3.30 99.57
CA SER A 46 -17.11 -4.04 98.84
C SER A 46 -17.89 -3.18 97.85
N ASP A 47 -18.17 -1.94 98.24
CA ASP A 47 -18.98 -1.01 97.45
C ASP A 47 -18.10 -0.36 96.37
N GLN A 48 -16.81 -0.15 96.66
CA GLN A 48 -15.78 0.24 95.69
C GLN A 48 -15.70 -0.74 94.52
N ALA A 49 -15.59 -2.04 94.79
CA ALA A 49 -15.48 -3.06 93.76
C ALA A 49 -16.72 -3.11 92.86
N THR A 50 -17.92 -2.98 93.44
CA THR A 50 -19.18 -3.02 92.69
C THR A 50 -19.33 -1.80 91.77
N ILE A 51 -19.07 -0.59 92.29
CA ILE A 51 -19.17 0.66 91.52
C ILE A 51 -18.14 0.67 90.38
N LEU A 52 -16.90 0.27 90.64
CA LEU A 52 -15.85 0.21 89.62
C LEU A 52 -16.19 -0.81 88.53
N THR A 53 -16.72 -1.98 88.91
CA THR A 53 -17.14 -3.01 87.95
C THR A 53 -18.27 -2.51 87.05
N ILE A 54 -19.30 -1.88 87.61
CA ILE A 54 -20.40 -1.29 86.83
C ILE A 54 -19.88 -0.22 85.88
N PHE A 55 -19.01 0.67 86.37
CA PHE A 55 -18.39 1.72 85.55
C PHE A 55 -17.63 1.11 84.37
N THR A 56 -16.77 0.12 84.60
CA THR A 56 -15.99 -0.54 83.55
C THR A 56 -16.89 -1.22 82.53
N VAL A 57 -17.95 -1.93 82.96
CA VAL A 57 -18.88 -2.61 82.04
C VAL A 57 -19.63 -1.60 81.17
N VAL A 58 -20.15 -0.52 81.75
CA VAL A 58 -20.88 0.52 81.01
C VAL A 58 -19.96 1.21 80.00
N VAL A 59 -18.74 1.59 80.41
CA VAL A 59 -17.75 2.20 79.52
C VAL A 59 -17.36 1.24 78.40
N ALA A 60 -17.11 -0.04 78.70
CA ALA A 60 -16.77 -1.03 77.70
C ALA A 60 -17.89 -1.21 76.66
N ALA A 61 -19.15 -1.26 77.11
CA ALA A 61 -20.31 -1.33 76.23
C ALA A 61 -20.41 -0.08 75.33
N LEU A 62 -20.21 1.12 75.89
CA LEU A 62 -20.22 2.37 75.13
C LEU A 62 -19.10 2.43 74.09
N LEU A 63 -17.86 2.05 74.46
CA LEU A 63 -16.73 2.02 73.54
C LEU A 63 -16.96 1.01 72.41
N TYR A 64 -17.52 -0.16 72.71
CA TYR A 64 -17.90 -1.15 71.71
C TYR A 64 -18.92 -0.57 70.73
N LEU A 65 -20.02 0.02 71.21
CA LEU A 65 -21.05 0.63 70.36
C LEU A 65 -20.48 1.74 69.45
N ILE A 66 -19.62 2.61 69.99
CA ILE A 66 -18.95 3.66 69.20
C ILE A 66 -18.04 3.04 68.13
N ALA A 67 -17.26 2.02 68.48
CA ALA A 67 -16.38 1.33 67.54
C ALA A 67 -17.19 0.66 66.40
N THR A 68 -18.30 -0.03 66.72
CA THR A 68 -19.17 -0.65 65.71
C THR A 68 -19.82 0.39 64.80
N TYR A 69 -20.32 1.50 65.37
CA TYR A 69 -20.92 2.58 64.59
C TYR A 69 -19.94 3.19 63.59
N ILE A 70 -18.71 3.48 64.03
CA ILE A 70 -17.64 4.01 63.17
C ILE A 70 -17.23 2.98 62.10
N GLY A 71 -17.17 1.70 62.46
CA GLY A 71 -16.85 0.60 61.55
C GLY A 71 -17.87 0.45 60.42
N ASN A 72 -19.16 0.51 60.74
CA ASN A 72 -20.25 0.40 59.76
C ASN A 72 -20.20 1.50 58.69
N ILE A 73 -19.82 2.73 59.06
CA ILE A 73 -19.61 3.83 58.10
C ILE A 73 -18.48 3.47 57.12
N GLY A 74 -17.39 2.89 57.61
CA GLY A 74 -16.27 2.44 56.77
C GLY A 74 -16.70 1.32 55.81
N MET A 75 -17.44 0.34 56.31
CA MET A 75 -17.96 -0.78 55.51
C MET A 75 -18.87 -0.32 54.37
N ALA A 76 -19.80 0.61 54.64
CA ALA A 76 -20.67 1.17 53.61
C ALA A 76 -19.87 1.85 52.48
N ARG A 77 -18.82 2.59 52.82
CA ARG A 77 -17.94 3.25 51.85
C ARG A 77 -17.07 2.26 51.07
N ALA A 78 -16.56 1.22 51.73
CA ALA A 78 -15.83 0.14 51.06
C ALA A 78 -16.72 -0.59 50.04
N ASN A 79 -17.98 -0.85 50.38
CA ASN A 79 -18.93 -1.50 49.47
C ASN A 79 -19.18 -0.68 48.19
N ILE A 80 -19.17 0.66 48.26
CA ILE A 80 -19.26 1.53 47.06
C ILE A 80 -18.05 1.32 46.15
N LEU A 81 -16.83 1.27 46.71
CA LEU A 81 -15.62 1.01 45.93
C LEU A 81 -15.64 -0.38 45.30
N VAL A 82 -16.05 -1.40 46.05
CA VAL A 82 -16.17 -2.78 45.54
C VAL A 82 -17.20 -2.85 44.43
N ALA A 83 -18.37 -2.21 44.58
CA ALA A 83 -19.38 -2.15 43.53
C ALA A 83 -18.84 -1.44 42.26
N GLY A 84 -18.10 -0.35 42.43
CA GLY A 84 -17.42 0.33 41.32
C GLY A 84 -16.44 -0.58 40.57
N ILE A 85 -15.61 -1.32 41.29
CA ILE A 85 -14.68 -2.31 40.71
C ILE A 85 -15.46 -3.42 39.99
N GLN A 86 -16.56 -3.91 40.58
CA GLN A 86 -17.39 -4.94 39.94
C GLN A 86 -18.04 -4.45 38.64
N ASN A 87 -18.47 -3.19 38.57
CA ASN A 87 -19.01 -2.60 37.33
C ASN A 87 -17.92 -2.53 36.25
N ILE A 88 -16.74 -2.02 36.60
CA ILE A 88 -15.58 -1.98 35.68
C ILE A 88 -15.22 -3.39 35.20
N LYS A 89 -15.18 -4.37 36.10
CA LYS A 89 -14.91 -5.79 35.77
C LYS A 89 -15.93 -6.35 34.77
N LYS A 90 -17.20 -5.97 34.90
CA LYS A 90 -18.28 -6.38 33.97
C LYS A 90 -18.23 -5.60 32.64
N GLY A 91 -17.33 -4.63 32.50
CA GLY A 91 -17.25 -3.75 31.33
C GLY A 91 -18.23 -2.57 31.39
N ASP A 92 -18.98 -2.40 32.48
CA ASP A 92 -19.82 -1.21 32.66
C ASP A 92 -18.96 -0.05 33.18
N LEU A 93 -18.51 0.76 32.23
CA LEU A 93 -17.73 1.96 32.48
C LEU A 93 -18.62 3.21 32.54
N THR A 94 -19.96 3.08 32.56
CA THR A 94 -20.87 4.24 32.60
C THR A 94 -21.15 4.72 34.03
N GLN A 95 -21.01 3.81 35.00
CA GLN A 95 -21.30 4.08 36.41
C GLN A 95 -20.16 4.85 37.07
N LYS A 96 -20.43 6.10 37.47
CA LYS A 96 -19.46 6.94 38.21
C LYS A 96 -19.24 6.37 39.61
N VAL A 97 -17.98 6.33 40.05
CA VAL A 97 -17.63 6.01 41.44
C VAL A 97 -17.40 7.32 42.20
N SER A 98 -18.17 7.57 43.25
CA SER A 98 -18.06 8.82 44.01
C SER A 98 -18.44 8.62 45.47
N ILE A 99 -17.57 9.07 46.38
CA ILE A 99 -17.83 9.11 47.81
C ILE A 99 -17.57 10.54 48.29
N SER A 100 -18.63 11.21 48.76
CA SER A 100 -18.55 12.58 49.24
C SER A 100 -17.63 12.72 50.47
N GLY A 101 -17.02 13.90 50.62
CA GLY A 101 -16.17 14.23 51.75
C GLY A 101 -14.67 14.22 51.44
N LYS A 102 -13.85 14.28 52.49
CA LYS A 102 -12.38 14.38 52.41
C LYS A 102 -11.65 13.19 53.05
N SER A 103 -12.32 12.04 53.11
CA SER A 103 -11.77 10.83 53.72
C SER A 103 -10.85 10.05 52.77
N ASP A 104 -10.10 9.07 53.30
CA ASP A 104 -9.29 8.15 52.48
C ASP A 104 -10.16 7.45 51.41
N PHE A 105 -11.39 7.08 51.76
CA PHE A 105 -12.36 6.48 50.82
C PHE A 105 -12.80 7.43 49.72
N SER A 106 -12.91 8.73 50.03
CA SER A 106 -13.26 9.76 49.04
C SER A 106 -12.14 9.91 48.01
N TRP A 107 -10.88 9.88 48.46
CA TRP A 107 -9.71 9.89 47.58
C TRP A 107 -9.60 8.59 46.75
N MET A 108 -9.78 7.42 47.38
CA MET A 108 -9.82 6.14 46.65
C MET A 108 -10.92 6.10 45.58
N ALA A 109 -12.11 6.64 45.87
CA ALA A 109 -13.21 6.72 44.91
C ALA A 109 -12.87 7.63 43.72
N PHE A 110 -12.20 8.75 43.99
CA PHE A 110 -11.75 9.68 42.95
C PHE A 110 -10.73 9.01 42.00
N GLU A 111 -9.69 8.36 42.54
CA GLU A 111 -8.70 7.66 41.71
C GLU A 111 -9.30 6.49 40.93
N LEU A 112 -10.23 5.75 41.55
CA LEU A 112 -10.95 4.67 40.88
C LEU A 112 -11.83 5.20 39.73
N ASP A 113 -12.50 6.35 39.89
CA ASP A 113 -13.27 6.98 38.82
C ASP A 113 -12.37 7.50 37.68
N ASN A 114 -11.19 8.03 37.99
CA ASN A 114 -10.21 8.41 36.98
C ASN A 114 -9.72 7.20 36.18
N ALA A 115 -9.42 6.09 36.86
CA ALA A 115 -9.08 4.83 36.20
C ALA A 115 -10.22 4.36 35.28
N ARG A 116 -11.47 4.38 35.76
CA ARG A 116 -12.66 4.05 34.94
C ARG A 116 -12.74 4.93 33.68
N LYS A 117 -12.58 6.25 33.81
CA LYS A 117 -12.61 7.18 32.66
C LYS A 117 -11.51 6.88 31.65
N ASN A 118 -10.31 6.58 32.11
CA ASN A 118 -9.20 6.23 31.22
C ASN A 118 -9.50 4.95 30.44
N VAL A 119 -10.02 3.91 31.11
CA VAL A 119 -10.45 2.68 30.43
C VAL A 119 -11.58 2.98 29.43
N ALA A 120 -12.56 3.81 29.79
CA ALA A 120 -13.67 4.18 28.90
C ALA A 120 -13.16 4.91 27.65
N ASN A 121 -12.21 5.82 27.81
CA ASN A 121 -11.59 6.53 26.70
C ASN A 121 -10.80 5.58 25.79
N LEU A 122 -10.02 4.65 26.37
CA LEU A 122 -9.30 3.62 25.61
C LEU A 122 -10.26 2.76 24.78
N VAL A 123 -11.39 2.34 25.35
CA VAL A 123 -12.43 1.60 24.62
C VAL A 123 -13.02 2.45 23.50
N HIS A 124 -13.31 3.73 23.75
CA HIS A 124 -13.84 4.63 22.73
C HIS A 124 -12.86 4.83 21.55
N THR A 125 -11.57 5.05 21.84
CA THR A 125 -10.52 5.13 20.81
C THR A 125 -10.39 3.83 20.04
N LEU A 126 -10.45 2.68 20.73
CA LEU A 126 -10.38 1.36 20.09
C LEU A 126 -11.56 1.11 19.15
N VAL A 127 -12.79 1.45 19.56
CA VAL A 127 -13.97 1.37 18.68
C VAL A 127 -13.80 2.27 17.45
N GLY A 128 -13.34 3.50 17.63
CA GLY A 128 -13.04 4.39 16.49
C GLY A 128 -12.00 3.81 15.53
N GLY A 129 -10.93 3.19 16.06
CA GLY A 129 -9.92 2.50 15.27
C GLY A 129 -10.47 1.30 14.50
N VAL A 130 -11.36 0.52 15.10
CA VAL A 130 -12.03 -0.62 14.43
C VAL A 130 -12.89 -0.13 13.28
N THR A 131 -13.69 0.92 13.46
CA THR A 131 -14.50 1.50 12.38
C THR A 131 -13.63 2.03 11.23
N GLN A 132 -12.48 2.65 11.54
CA GLN A 132 -11.54 3.08 10.50
C GLN A 132 -10.93 1.89 9.75
N LEU A 133 -10.61 0.80 10.45
CA LEU A 133 -10.12 -0.44 9.85
C LEU A 133 -11.17 -1.11 8.94
N GLU A 134 -12.44 -1.13 9.37
CA GLU A 134 -13.56 -1.62 8.54
C GLU A 134 -13.68 -0.81 7.24
N ALA A 135 -13.64 0.52 7.33
CA ALA A 135 -13.68 1.39 6.16
C ALA A 135 -12.47 1.16 5.22
N ALA A 136 -11.27 1.02 5.77
CA ALA A 136 -10.06 0.72 4.99
C ALA A 136 -10.16 -0.64 4.29
N THR A 137 -10.72 -1.64 4.96
CA THR A 137 -10.92 -2.99 4.40
C THR A 137 -11.94 -2.97 3.26
N GLN A 138 -13.03 -2.20 3.39
CA GLN A 138 -14.02 -2.04 2.33
C GLN A 138 -13.42 -1.33 1.09
N ASN A 139 -12.59 -0.31 1.31
CA ASN A 139 -11.86 0.36 0.23
C ASN A 139 -10.88 -0.61 -0.46
N MET A 140 -10.14 -1.41 0.31
CA MET A 140 -9.22 -2.42 -0.22
C MET A 140 -9.96 -3.47 -1.07
N SER A 141 -11.14 -3.92 -0.63
CA SER A 141 -11.98 -4.85 -1.42
C SER A 141 -12.40 -4.22 -2.76
N THR A 142 -12.77 -2.93 -2.75
CA THR A 142 -13.13 -2.20 -3.96
C THR A 142 -11.95 -2.08 -4.91
N ILE A 143 -10.79 -1.67 -4.41
CA ILE A 143 -9.55 -1.53 -5.19
C ILE A 143 -9.12 -2.89 -5.76
N SER A 144 -9.21 -3.96 -4.96
CA SER A 144 -8.87 -5.33 -5.41
C SER A 144 -9.77 -5.79 -6.55
N LYS A 145 -11.07 -5.49 -6.48
CA LYS A 145 -12.01 -5.78 -7.57
C LYS A 145 -11.67 -5.00 -8.84
N GLN A 146 -11.41 -3.69 -8.72
CA GLN A 146 -10.98 -2.86 -9.85
C GLN A 146 -9.66 -3.33 -10.45
N THR A 147 -8.72 -3.78 -9.62
CA THR A 147 -7.44 -4.35 -10.07
C THR A 147 -7.66 -5.63 -10.85
N ALA A 148 -8.52 -6.53 -10.38
CA ALA A 148 -8.86 -7.76 -11.08
C ALA A 148 -9.53 -7.47 -12.44
N GLU A 149 -10.45 -6.52 -12.51
CA GLU A 149 -11.07 -6.06 -13.76
C GLU A 149 -10.03 -5.47 -14.71
N GLY A 150 -9.11 -4.62 -14.21
CA GLY A 150 -8.01 -4.06 -14.99
C GLY A 150 -7.06 -5.13 -15.56
N VAL A 151 -6.74 -6.15 -14.78
CA VAL A 151 -5.92 -7.29 -15.25
C VAL A 151 -6.62 -8.07 -16.37
N MET A 152 -7.94 -8.28 -16.28
CA MET A 152 -8.68 -8.94 -17.37
C MET A 152 -8.66 -8.10 -18.66
N THR A 153 -8.80 -6.78 -18.55
CA THR A 153 -8.67 -5.86 -19.71
C THR A 153 -7.27 -5.92 -20.30
N GLN A 154 -6.22 -5.84 -19.47
CA GLN A 154 -4.84 -5.92 -19.92
C GLN A 154 -4.53 -7.26 -20.60
N GLN A 155 -5.10 -8.37 -20.10
CA GLN A 155 -4.99 -9.68 -20.75
C GLN A 155 -5.63 -9.68 -22.14
N ALA A 156 -6.81 -9.06 -22.29
CA ALA A 156 -7.49 -8.95 -23.59
C ALA A 156 -6.67 -8.09 -24.59
N GLU A 157 -6.16 -6.94 -24.14
CA GLU A 157 -5.28 -6.07 -24.95
C GLU A 157 -4.01 -6.80 -25.38
N THR A 158 -3.38 -7.56 -24.47
CA THR A 158 -2.21 -8.38 -24.79
C THR A 158 -2.53 -9.44 -25.85
N GLY A 159 -3.73 -10.04 -25.78
CA GLY A 159 -4.23 -10.94 -26.82
C GLY A 159 -4.37 -10.27 -28.18
N GLN A 160 -4.86 -9.04 -28.23
CA GLN A 160 -4.95 -8.26 -29.48
C GLN A 160 -3.57 -7.93 -30.05
N VAL A 161 -2.61 -7.54 -29.19
CA VAL A 161 -1.23 -7.29 -29.61
C VAL A 161 -0.61 -8.56 -30.20
N ALA A 162 -0.83 -9.73 -29.58
CA ALA A 162 -0.33 -10.99 -30.12
C ALA A 162 -0.92 -11.30 -31.51
N THR A 163 -2.22 -11.02 -31.72
CA THR A 163 -2.85 -11.13 -33.04
C THR A 163 -2.22 -10.18 -34.05
N ALA A 164 -2.03 -8.91 -33.70
CA ALA A 164 -1.38 -7.93 -34.56
C ALA A 164 0.07 -8.33 -34.92
N MET A 165 0.81 -8.92 -33.97
CA MET A 165 2.14 -9.46 -34.22
C MET A 165 2.12 -10.62 -35.24
N ASN A 166 1.11 -11.50 -35.19
CA ASN A 166 0.94 -12.55 -36.19
C ASN A 166 0.64 -11.98 -37.59
N GLU A 167 -0.23 -10.96 -37.68
CA GLU A 167 -0.51 -10.28 -38.95
C GLU A 167 0.71 -9.54 -39.50
N MET A 168 1.50 -8.90 -38.64
CA MET A 168 2.76 -8.27 -39.03
C MET A 168 3.78 -9.31 -39.50
N ALA A 169 3.89 -10.46 -38.84
CA ALA A 169 4.79 -11.53 -39.27
C ALA A 169 4.40 -12.05 -40.67
N ALA A 170 3.11 -12.27 -40.92
CA ALA A 170 2.61 -12.65 -42.23
C ALA A 170 2.91 -11.56 -43.29
N SER A 171 2.72 -10.29 -42.95
CA SER A 171 3.02 -9.16 -43.84
C SER A 171 4.51 -9.08 -44.18
N VAL A 172 5.40 -9.28 -43.21
CA VAL A 172 6.85 -9.33 -43.44
C VAL A 172 7.23 -10.48 -44.36
N GLN A 173 6.60 -11.66 -44.19
CA GLN A 173 6.84 -12.81 -45.06
C GLN A 173 6.37 -12.55 -46.49
N GLU A 174 5.25 -11.85 -46.67
CA GLU A 174 4.76 -11.43 -47.99
C GLU A 174 5.69 -10.41 -48.66
N VAL A 175 6.20 -9.42 -47.90
CA VAL A 175 7.20 -8.46 -48.39
C VAL A 175 8.47 -9.18 -48.81
N ALA A 176 8.97 -10.14 -48.02
CA ALA A 176 10.15 -10.94 -48.38
C ALA A 176 9.92 -11.76 -49.65
N ARG A 177 8.73 -12.37 -49.82
CA ARG A 177 8.35 -13.10 -51.04
C ARG A 177 8.34 -12.18 -52.26
N THR A 178 7.75 -10.99 -52.12
CA THR A 178 7.68 -9.99 -53.19
C THR A 178 9.06 -9.48 -53.58
N ALA A 179 9.92 -9.20 -52.59
CA ALA A 179 11.30 -8.77 -52.81
C ALA A 179 12.12 -9.85 -53.55
N LYS A 180 11.94 -11.13 -53.19
CA LYS A 180 12.57 -12.25 -53.92
C LYS A 180 12.07 -12.31 -55.37
N GLY A 181 10.76 -12.23 -55.60
CA GLY A 181 10.21 -12.22 -56.95
C GLY A 181 10.73 -11.06 -57.81
N ALA A 182 10.88 -9.87 -57.21
CA ALA A 182 11.48 -8.72 -57.90
C ALA A 182 12.95 -8.93 -58.23
N ALA A 183 13.73 -9.54 -57.33
CA ALA A 183 15.12 -9.88 -57.58
C ALA A 183 15.27 -10.92 -58.70
N ASP A 184 14.43 -11.95 -58.72
CA ASP A 184 14.41 -12.97 -59.78
C ASP A 184 14.04 -12.35 -61.14
N ALA A 185 13.05 -11.45 -61.17
CA ALA A 185 12.67 -10.73 -62.40
C ALA A 185 13.79 -9.80 -62.90
N ALA A 186 14.47 -9.08 -62.00
CA ALA A 186 15.61 -8.24 -62.35
C ALA A 186 16.79 -9.07 -62.88
N HIS A 187 17.02 -10.26 -62.32
CA HIS A 187 18.03 -11.19 -62.82
C HIS A 187 17.71 -11.69 -64.24
N ASN A 188 16.46 -12.08 -64.49
CA ASN A 188 16.03 -12.49 -65.83
C ASN A 188 16.18 -11.35 -66.85
N ALA A 189 15.84 -10.11 -66.47
CA ALA A 189 16.03 -8.94 -67.33
C ALA A 189 17.51 -8.69 -67.67
N ASP A 190 18.44 -8.89 -66.72
CA ASP A 190 19.89 -8.80 -66.97
C ASP A 190 20.38 -9.88 -67.95
N VAL A 191 19.87 -11.11 -67.82
CA VAL A 191 20.17 -12.21 -68.75
C VAL A 191 19.68 -11.90 -70.16
N GLU A 192 18.44 -11.45 -70.31
CA GLU A 192 17.87 -11.06 -71.62
C GLU A 192 18.62 -9.88 -72.25
N ALA A 193 18.99 -8.87 -71.45
CA ALA A 193 19.79 -7.75 -71.93
C ALA A 193 21.18 -8.18 -72.42
N LYS A 194 21.82 -9.15 -71.75
CA LYS A 194 23.09 -9.75 -72.20
C LYS A 194 22.93 -10.55 -73.49
N ALA A 195 21.86 -11.31 -73.64
CA ALA A 195 21.55 -12.01 -74.88
C ALA A 195 21.31 -11.02 -76.03
N GLY A 196 20.52 -9.97 -75.80
CA GLY A 196 20.30 -8.91 -76.78
C GLY A 196 21.60 -8.20 -77.18
N LYS A 197 22.50 -7.94 -76.23
CA LYS A 197 23.84 -7.39 -76.53
C LYS A 197 24.64 -8.31 -77.47
N GLN A 198 24.59 -9.62 -77.26
CA GLN A 198 25.28 -10.59 -78.13
C GLN A 198 24.75 -10.53 -79.57
N VAL A 199 23.43 -10.45 -79.75
CA VAL A 199 22.81 -10.27 -81.07
C VAL A 199 23.26 -8.98 -81.76
N VAL A 200 23.36 -7.87 -81.01
CA VAL A 200 23.85 -6.59 -81.56
C VAL A 200 25.31 -6.71 -82.03
N ILE A 201 26.16 -7.41 -81.27
CA ILE A 201 27.57 -7.65 -81.65
C ILE A 201 27.65 -8.48 -82.94
N GLU A 202 26.83 -9.51 -83.07
CA GLU A 202 26.75 -10.34 -84.28
C GLU A 202 26.27 -9.52 -85.49
N ALA A 203 25.24 -8.70 -85.31
CA ALA A 203 24.74 -7.80 -86.35
C ALA A 203 25.80 -6.79 -86.80
N MET A 204 26.58 -6.23 -85.87
CA MET A 204 27.71 -5.35 -86.20
C MET A 204 28.77 -6.09 -87.04
N GLY A 205 29.12 -7.33 -86.68
CA GLY A 205 30.07 -8.13 -87.46
C GLY A 205 29.58 -8.46 -88.87
N ALA A 206 28.28 -8.71 -89.03
CA ALA A 206 27.66 -8.89 -90.34
C ALA A 206 27.68 -7.60 -91.18
N ILE A 207 27.44 -6.44 -90.57
CA ILE A 207 27.53 -5.13 -91.23
C ILE A 207 28.98 -4.86 -91.70
N ASP A 208 29.98 -5.16 -90.86
CA ASP A 208 31.39 -4.99 -91.21
C ASP A 208 31.80 -5.92 -92.37
N SER A 209 31.33 -7.17 -92.34
CA SER A 209 31.54 -8.12 -93.45
C SER A 209 30.88 -7.63 -94.75
N LEU A 210 29.66 -7.10 -94.66
CA LEU A 210 28.95 -6.53 -95.81
C LEU A 210 29.69 -5.31 -96.38
N ALA A 211 30.20 -4.43 -95.52
CA ALA A 211 30.98 -3.27 -95.95
C ALA A 211 32.24 -3.69 -96.72
N ASN A 212 32.98 -4.69 -96.21
CA ASN A 212 34.16 -5.24 -96.89
C ASN A 212 33.82 -5.84 -98.28
N GLU A 213 32.70 -6.56 -98.40
CA GLU A 213 32.28 -7.11 -99.71
C GLU A 213 31.84 -6.02 -100.69
N VAL A 214 31.20 -4.95 -100.20
CA VAL A 214 30.88 -3.77 -101.03
C VAL A 214 32.15 -3.08 -101.53
N GLU A 215 33.19 -2.96 -100.70
CA GLU A 215 34.47 -2.36 -101.08
C GLU A 215 35.21 -3.20 -102.13
N LYS A 216 35.25 -4.54 -101.97
CA LYS A 216 35.78 -5.45 -103.01
C LYS A 216 35.01 -5.37 -104.32
N ALA A 217 33.68 -5.26 -104.25
CA ALA A 217 32.85 -5.10 -105.46
C ALA A 217 33.18 -3.78 -106.17
N ALA A 218 33.40 -2.69 -105.43
CA ALA A 218 33.83 -1.41 -106.00
C ALA A 218 35.22 -1.49 -106.64
N GLU A 219 36.18 -2.20 -106.03
CA GLU A 219 37.51 -2.45 -106.63
C GLU A 219 37.40 -3.26 -107.93
N THR A 220 36.55 -4.29 -107.95
CA THR A 220 36.30 -5.11 -109.15
C THR A 220 35.67 -4.27 -110.28
N LEU A 221 34.73 -3.38 -109.96
CA LEU A 221 34.14 -2.44 -110.91
C LEU A 221 35.18 -1.47 -111.47
N ASN A 222 36.12 -0.99 -110.64
CA ASN A 222 37.21 -0.12 -111.08
C ASN A 222 38.18 -0.84 -112.04
N ASN A 223 38.52 -2.10 -111.74
CA ASN A 223 39.31 -2.94 -112.65
C ASN A 223 38.58 -3.16 -113.99
N LEU A 224 37.26 -3.41 -113.96
CA LEU A 224 36.46 -3.54 -115.17
C LEU A 224 36.42 -2.24 -115.98
N GLU A 225 36.30 -1.08 -115.34
CA GLU A 225 36.38 0.22 -116.00
C GLU A 225 37.74 0.41 -116.70
N THR A 226 38.83 0.02 -116.04
CA THR A 226 40.18 0.04 -116.61
C THR A 226 40.30 -0.88 -117.83
N ASP A 227 39.78 -2.10 -117.76
CA ASP A 227 39.77 -3.06 -118.87
C ASP A 227 38.95 -2.54 -120.07
N ILE A 228 37.78 -1.94 -119.80
CA ILE A 228 36.96 -1.29 -120.84
C ILE A 228 37.72 -0.14 -121.48
N GLY A 229 38.46 0.66 -120.69
CA GLY A 229 39.34 1.72 -121.20
C GLY A 229 40.44 1.18 -122.13
N ASN A 230 41.10 0.08 -121.74
CA ASN A 230 42.09 -0.61 -122.57
C ASN A 230 41.48 -1.16 -123.87
N ILE A 231 40.27 -1.72 -123.82
CA ILE A 231 39.52 -2.14 -125.01
C ILE A 231 39.22 -0.93 -125.91
N GLY A 232 38.81 0.19 -125.34
CA GLY A 232 38.62 1.45 -126.07
C GLY A 232 39.88 1.86 -126.84
N ALA A 233 41.05 1.82 -126.20
CA ALA A 233 42.33 2.10 -126.85
C ALA A 233 42.65 1.11 -127.99
N ILE A 234 42.35 -0.19 -127.81
CA ILE A 234 42.50 -1.19 -128.88
C ILE A 234 41.55 -0.88 -130.04
N VAL A 235 40.29 -0.52 -129.75
CA VAL A 235 39.30 -0.16 -130.77
C VAL A 235 39.76 1.10 -131.53
N ASP A 236 40.35 2.08 -130.87
CA ASP A 236 40.93 3.26 -131.52
C ASP A 236 42.14 2.90 -132.40
N VAL A 237 43.00 1.97 -131.97
CA VAL A 237 44.09 1.42 -132.81
C VAL A 237 43.52 0.69 -134.02
N ILE A 238 42.49 -0.15 -133.85
CA ILE A 238 41.80 -0.83 -134.97
C ILE A 238 41.24 0.21 -135.92
N ARG A 239 40.57 1.26 -135.39
CA ARG A 239 40.00 2.35 -136.18
C ARG A 239 41.09 3.06 -136.99
N GLY A 240 42.23 3.34 -136.37
CA GLY A 240 43.44 3.88 -137.03
C GLY A 240 44.04 2.93 -138.08
N ILE A 241 44.03 1.62 -137.87
CA ILE A 241 44.44 0.62 -138.88
C ILE A 241 43.44 0.61 -140.04
N THR A 242 42.13 0.65 -139.79
CA THR A 242 41.13 0.79 -140.87
C THR A 242 41.26 2.09 -141.64
N GLU A 243 41.64 3.19 -141.00
CA GLU A 243 42.02 4.43 -141.68
C GLU A 243 43.31 4.28 -142.51
N GLN A 244 44.34 3.58 -141.98
CA GLN A 244 45.54 3.22 -142.73
C GLN A 244 45.29 2.22 -143.88
N THR A 245 44.21 1.44 -143.82
CA THR A 245 43.83 0.49 -144.89
C THR A 245 42.96 1.17 -145.96
N ASN A 246 42.44 2.37 -145.67
CA ASN A 246 41.69 3.20 -146.61
C ASN A 246 42.58 4.24 -147.35
N LEU A 247 43.89 4.03 -147.32
CA LEU A 247 44.96 4.80 -147.98
C LEU A 247 45.75 3.87 -148.91
#